data_AF-A0A1F4XFH1-F1
#
_entry.id   AF-A0A1F4XFH1-F1
#
_cell.length_a   1.000
_cell.length_b   1.000
_cell.length_c   1.000
_cell.angle_alpha   90.00
_cell.angle_beta   90.00
_cell.angle_gamma   90.00
#
_symmetry.space_group_name_H-M   'P 1'
#
loop_
_entity.id
_entity.type
_entity.pdbx_description
1 polymer ?
#
loop_
_entity_poly.entity_id
_entity_poly.type
_entity_poly.pdbx_seq_one_letter_code
_entity_poly.pdbx_strand_id
1 'polypeptide(L)'
;MPQDKENSEIDLKKILLPKKEAGPSLASAQRVNAGALLEQEQKATLQSQTASQKPSPVPAAPAKEESIVKSLKTYRGAIEEAIQHKNVSVVSIAAAEAERRGAAGHSAAQASAPEGEEVSHELGLRIAAIVGGIALLVGALGLIVFVFLRPAVTSPVQNNFPSPFISVDATQIVAIPVLQWKRGTLMTELEKARESTSLSLGLMSRLYVVEASSTEQYSVDAPTFLGTLAPDTPPELLRSLGGEYLLGIHVFDANQTFLILDIENYTTAYSAMLGWEWTMQADLEPLFTRKPRPRIPEEGFVPPPAPAIVATSSATSTAGSATSSTTVNQPPPQFIQPRFIDRVVENRDTRVIQNQAGDILLLWTFLDRSTLLITTNEYTLREVVSRLNRPPVIPLP
;
A
#
# COMPACT_ATOMS: atom_id res chain seq x y z
N MET A 1 53.47 -23.71 49.88
CA MET A 1 54.02 -23.28 48.57
C MET A 1 53.35 -24.10 47.49
N PRO A 2 53.04 -23.56 46.30
CA PRO A 2 52.87 -22.16 45.85
C PRO A 2 51.37 -21.84 45.53
N GLN A 3 50.88 -20.58 45.63
CA GLN A 3 50.94 -19.44 44.67
C GLN A 3 50.16 -19.77 43.37
N ASP A 4 49.20 -19.00 42.84
CA ASP A 4 49.13 -17.54 42.71
C ASP A 4 47.69 -17.01 42.66
N LYS A 5 47.48 -15.84 43.28
CA LYS A 5 46.40 -14.90 43.00
C LYS A 5 46.87 -14.03 41.83
N GLU A 6 46.13 -13.98 40.73
CA GLU A 6 46.33 -12.95 39.72
C GLU A 6 45.15 -11.97 39.72
N ASN A 7 45.52 -10.73 40.02
CA ASN A 7 44.69 -9.56 40.22
C ASN A 7 44.52 -8.89 38.85
N SER A 8 43.34 -8.99 38.24
CA SER A 8 43.03 -8.30 36.97
C SER A 8 42.72 -6.83 37.24
N GLU A 9 43.79 -6.03 37.29
CA GLU A 9 43.75 -4.57 37.35
C GLU A 9 43.18 -4.02 36.03
N ILE A 10 42.00 -3.41 36.10
CA ILE A 10 41.33 -2.79 34.97
C ILE A 10 42.05 -1.47 34.65
N ASP A 11 42.72 -1.41 33.49
CA ASP A 11 43.42 -0.23 33.01
C ASP A 11 42.44 0.89 32.61
N LEU A 12 42.16 1.77 33.57
CA LEU A 12 41.24 2.91 33.47
C LEU A 12 41.66 3.98 32.44
N LYS A 13 42.80 3.84 31.75
CA LYS A 13 43.24 4.78 30.70
C LYS A 13 42.68 4.48 29.31
N LYS A 14 42.01 3.33 29.12
CA LYS A 14 41.35 2.96 27.84
C LYS A 14 39.85 3.31 27.78
N ILE A 15 39.28 3.85 28.85
CA ILE A 15 37.87 4.23 28.93
C ILE A 15 37.78 5.73 29.23
N LEU A 16 38.20 6.58 28.28
CA LEU A 16 37.95 8.01 28.36
C LEU A 16 37.35 8.51 27.04
N LEU A 17 36.24 9.22 27.22
CA LEU A 17 35.40 9.86 26.21
C LEU A 17 36.21 10.73 25.24
N PRO A 18 35.74 10.91 23.98
CA PRO A 18 36.31 11.93 23.10
C PRO A 18 36.11 13.32 23.71
N LYS A 19 37.23 14.05 23.85
CA LYS A 19 37.26 15.45 24.28
C LYS A 19 36.48 16.33 23.31
N LYS A 20 35.60 17.13 23.89
CA LYS A 20 35.02 18.37 23.36
C LYS A 20 36.16 19.36 23.08
N GLU A 21 36.44 19.65 21.81
CA GLU A 21 37.21 20.83 21.41
C GLU A 21 36.28 21.99 21.07
N ALA A 22 36.78 23.18 21.35
CA ALA A 22 36.08 24.45 21.39
C ALA A 22 36.36 25.28 20.14
N GLY A 23 35.34 26.00 19.65
CA GLY A 23 35.46 27.30 19.00
C GLY A 23 36.08 27.37 17.59
N PRO A 24 35.71 28.38 16.78
CA PRO A 24 35.84 28.32 15.33
C PRO A 24 37.28 28.65 14.88
N SER A 25 37.91 27.74 14.14
CA SER A 25 39.12 28.06 13.39
C SER A 25 38.74 28.80 12.10
N LEU A 26 39.26 30.01 11.94
CA LEU A 26 39.24 30.83 10.72
C LEU A 26 40.08 30.17 9.59
N ALA A 27 39.60 29.05 9.05
CA ALA A 27 40.19 28.37 7.89
C ALA A 27 39.18 28.17 6.76
N SER A 28 38.15 29.03 6.68
CA SER A 28 37.25 29.15 5.55
C SER A 28 37.53 30.46 4.80
N ALA A 29 38.53 30.45 3.91
CA ALA A 29 38.65 31.45 2.85
C ALA A 29 39.58 30.98 1.72
N GLN A 30 39.41 29.75 1.21
CA GLN A 30 40.07 29.38 -0.04
C GLN A 30 39.26 29.97 -1.19
N ARG A 31 39.66 31.16 -1.63
CA ARG A 31 39.15 31.81 -2.84
C ARG A 31 39.32 30.85 -4.02
N VAL A 32 38.21 30.41 -4.58
CA VAL A 32 38.18 29.65 -5.83
C VAL A 32 38.64 30.61 -6.93
N ASN A 33 39.89 30.42 -7.37
CA ASN A 33 40.50 31.19 -8.43
C ASN A 33 39.87 30.75 -9.76
N ALA A 34 39.31 31.67 -10.53
CA ALA A 34 38.66 31.40 -11.82
C ALA A 34 39.60 30.77 -12.87
N GLY A 35 40.90 30.68 -12.60
CA GLY A 35 41.86 29.93 -13.42
C GLY A 35 41.78 28.41 -13.26
N ALA A 36 41.46 27.90 -12.06
CA ALA A 36 41.53 26.46 -11.78
C ALA A 36 40.39 25.64 -12.40
N LEU A 37 39.26 26.27 -12.74
CA LEU A 37 38.15 25.63 -13.47
C LEU A 37 38.40 25.60 -14.99
N LEU A 38 39.15 26.56 -15.53
CA LEU A 38 39.48 26.62 -16.96
C LEU A 38 40.49 25.53 -17.36
N GLU A 39 41.43 25.20 -16.47
CA GLU A 39 42.40 24.11 -16.69
C GLU A 39 41.80 22.70 -16.53
N GLN A 40 40.63 22.59 -15.87
CA GLN A 40 39.90 21.34 -15.76
C GLN A 40 38.99 21.09 -16.98
N GLU A 41 38.47 22.14 -17.62
CA GLU A 41 37.77 22.03 -18.91
C GLU A 41 38.74 21.80 -20.10
N GLN A 42 39.94 22.38 -20.06
CA GLN A 42 40.95 22.17 -21.10
C GLN A 42 41.60 20.76 -21.08
N LYS A 43 41.49 20.02 -19.97
CA LYS A 43 41.99 18.63 -19.87
C LYS A 43 40.97 17.55 -20.24
N ALA A 44 39.71 17.90 -20.53
CA ALA A 44 38.64 16.93 -20.76
C ALA A 44 38.25 16.71 -22.23
N THR A 45 38.89 17.37 -23.21
CA THR A 45 38.51 17.18 -24.64
C THR A 45 39.74 17.05 -25.54
N LEU A 46 39.71 15.98 -26.37
CA LEU A 46 40.64 15.57 -27.45
C LEU A 46 41.73 14.54 -27.10
N GLN A 47 41.32 13.28 -26.93
CA GLN A 47 42.03 12.16 -27.54
C GLN A 47 41.38 11.84 -28.89
N SER A 48 41.87 12.47 -29.96
CA SER A 48 41.63 12.04 -31.33
C SER A 48 42.76 11.10 -31.75
N GLN A 49 42.44 9.82 -31.93
CA GLN A 49 43.32 8.83 -32.53
C GLN A 49 43.30 8.99 -34.06
N THR A 50 44.48 9.19 -34.66
CA THR A 50 44.69 9.11 -36.11
C THR A 50 45.69 7.99 -36.43
N ALA A 51 45.21 6.98 -37.15
CA ALA A 51 45.85 6.18 -38.23
C ALA A 51 45.11 4.83 -38.31
N SER A 52 44.58 4.31 -39.43
CA SER A 52 44.59 4.67 -40.85
C SER A 52 43.55 3.81 -41.60
N GLN A 53 42.88 4.42 -42.61
CA GLN A 53 42.34 3.83 -43.86
C GLN A 53 41.18 2.80 -43.77
N LYS A 54 40.09 2.86 -44.55
CA LYS A 54 39.82 3.51 -45.86
C LYS A 54 38.29 3.75 -46.04
N PRO A 55 37.85 4.77 -46.81
CA PRO A 55 36.45 5.22 -46.85
C PRO A 55 35.67 4.78 -48.10
N SER A 56 34.34 4.67 -47.98
CA SER A 56 33.39 4.66 -49.10
C SER A 56 32.97 6.07 -49.47
N PRO A 57 32.67 6.33 -50.76
CA PRO A 57 31.40 7.02 -51.09
C PRO A 57 30.74 6.63 -52.44
N VAL A 58 29.41 6.35 -52.39
CA VAL A 58 28.27 6.64 -53.31
C VAL A 58 28.34 6.30 -54.85
N PRO A 59 27.26 6.44 -55.70
CA PRO A 59 26.54 5.32 -56.36
C PRO A 59 26.43 5.40 -57.92
N ALA A 60 26.13 4.27 -58.60
CA ALA A 60 25.42 4.20 -59.90
C ALA A 60 25.02 2.74 -60.25
N ALA A 61 23.89 2.56 -60.96
CA ALA A 61 23.13 1.33 -61.19
C ALA A 61 23.63 0.43 -62.37
N PRO A 62 22.86 -0.56 -62.86
CA PRO A 62 22.74 -1.94 -62.37
C PRO A 62 23.27 -2.97 -63.38
N ALA A 63 23.63 -4.18 -62.93
CA ALA A 63 23.81 -5.31 -63.83
C ALA A 63 23.40 -6.64 -63.20
N LYS A 64 22.38 -7.25 -63.83
CA LYS A 64 22.00 -8.66 -63.89
C LYS A 64 21.35 -9.32 -62.66
N GLU A 65 20.04 -9.49 -62.83
CA GLU A 65 19.15 -10.45 -62.19
C GLU A 65 19.76 -11.86 -62.09
N GLU A 66 19.63 -12.48 -60.92
CA GLU A 66 19.44 -13.94 -60.84
C GLU A 66 18.09 -14.21 -60.18
N SER A 67 17.24 -14.88 -60.94
CA SER A 67 15.83 -15.13 -60.69
C SER A 67 15.60 -16.02 -59.47
N ILE A 68 14.87 -15.49 -58.49
CA ILE A 68 14.18 -16.28 -57.46
C ILE A 68 12.92 -16.86 -58.10
N VAL A 69 13.08 -17.94 -58.87
CA VAL A 69 11.97 -18.82 -59.24
C VAL A 69 12.40 -20.25 -58.97
N LYS A 70 11.81 -20.86 -57.94
CA LYS A 70 12.00 -22.27 -57.62
C LYS A 70 11.42 -23.10 -58.76
N SER A 71 12.27 -23.89 -59.42
CA SER A 71 11.87 -24.72 -60.56
C SER A 71 10.78 -25.71 -60.15
N LEU A 72 9.71 -25.77 -60.95
CA LEU A 72 8.60 -26.68 -60.75
C LEU A 72 9.12 -28.12 -60.89
N LYS A 73 9.02 -28.91 -59.82
CA LYS A 73 9.30 -30.35 -59.85
C LYS A 73 8.26 -31.03 -60.74
N THR A 74 8.72 -31.73 -61.79
CA THR A 74 7.83 -32.50 -62.66
C THR A 74 7.63 -33.90 -62.08
N TYR A 75 6.43 -34.46 -62.26
CA TYR A 75 6.12 -35.84 -61.84
C TYR A 75 7.08 -36.87 -62.44
N ARG A 76 7.64 -36.61 -63.63
CA ARG A 76 8.68 -37.45 -64.24
C ARG A 76 9.93 -37.53 -63.36
N GLY A 77 10.44 -36.40 -62.87
CA GLY A 77 11.61 -36.37 -61.99
C GLY A 77 11.35 -37.03 -60.63
N ALA A 78 10.13 -36.90 -60.10
CA ALA A 78 9.75 -37.53 -58.82
C ALA A 78 9.68 -39.07 -58.91
N ILE A 79 9.30 -39.62 -60.07
CA ILE A 79 9.26 -41.07 -60.30
C ILE A 79 10.69 -41.60 -60.49
N GLU A 80 11.56 -40.84 -61.16
CA GLU A 80 12.96 -41.21 -61.40
C GLU A 80 13.77 -41.23 -60.10
N GLU A 81 13.55 -40.25 -59.21
CA GLU A 81 14.11 -40.20 -57.86
C GLU A 81 13.64 -41.39 -56.99
N ALA A 82 12.37 -41.80 -57.11
CA ALA A 82 11.82 -42.94 -56.39
C ALA A 82 12.40 -44.28 -56.87
N ILE A 83 12.68 -44.44 -58.17
CA ILE A 83 13.28 -45.67 -58.72
C ILE A 83 14.75 -45.78 -58.29
N GLN A 84 15.51 -44.68 -58.29
CA GLN A 84 16.92 -44.68 -57.92
C GLN A 84 17.15 -44.85 -56.41
N HIS A 85 16.32 -44.22 -55.55
CA HIS A 85 16.54 -44.25 -54.10
C HIS A 85 15.85 -45.40 -53.35
N LYS A 86 14.81 -46.04 -53.92
CA LYS A 86 14.02 -47.07 -53.21
C LYS A 86 14.18 -48.51 -53.72
N ASN A 87 15.14 -48.80 -54.61
CA ASN A 87 15.37 -50.16 -55.15
C ASN A 87 14.07 -50.83 -55.67
N VAL A 88 13.15 -50.04 -56.23
CA VAL A 88 11.86 -50.56 -56.73
C VAL A 88 12.06 -50.95 -58.18
N SER A 89 12.01 -52.26 -58.46
CA SER A 89 12.21 -52.79 -59.81
C SER A 89 10.96 -52.58 -60.68
N VAL A 90 11.14 -52.28 -61.96
CA VAL A 90 10.05 -52.16 -62.95
C VAL A 90 9.17 -53.41 -62.97
N VAL A 91 9.76 -54.56 -62.63
CA VAL A 91 9.07 -55.86 -62.55
C VAL A 91 8.12 -55.94 -61.36
N SER A 92 8.46 -55.34 -60.20
CA SER A 92 7.56 -55.34 -59.04
C SER A 92 6.39 -54.37 -59.20
N ILE A 93 6.58 -53.28 -59.96
CA ILE A 93 5.50 -52.36 -60.32
C ILE A 93 4.53 -53.03 -61.31
N ALA A 94 5.06 -53.75 -62.31
CA ALA A 94 4.23 -54.53 -63.23
C ALA A 94 3.48 -55.67 -62.52
N ALA A 95 4.11 -56.33 -61.54
CA ALA A 95 3.47 -57.37 -60.73
C ALA A 95 2.37 -56.81 -59.82
N ALA A 96 2.63 -55.69 -59.13
CA ALA A 96 1.64 -55.03 -58.27
C ALA A 96 0.45 -54.47 -59.08
N GLU A 97 0.69 -53.96 -60.30
CA GLU A 97 -0.37 -53.51 -61.19
C GLU A 97 -1.15 -54.70 -61.81
N ALA A 98 -0.51 -55.85 -62.03
CA ALA A 98 -1.19 -57.08 -62.44
C ALA A 98 -2.07 -57.65 -61.32
N GLU A 99 -1.60 -57.62 -60.07
CA GLU A 99 -2.37 -58.00 -58.89
C GLU A 99 -3.57 -57.06 -58.67
N ARG A 100 -3.36 -55.74 -58.84
CA ARG A 100 -4.44 -54.75 -58.79
C ARG A 100 -5.45 -54.92 -59.93
N ARG A 101 -5.00 -55.26 -61.15
CA ARG A 101 -5.91 -55.59 -62.27
C ARG A 101 -6.66 -56.90 -62.06
N GLY A 102 -6.04 -57.90 -61.40
CA GLY A 102 -6.70 -59.15 -61.01
C GLY A 102 -7.75 -58.97 -59.92
N ALA A 103 -7.50 -58.07 -58.96
CA ALA A 103 -8.43 -57.72 -57.89
C ALA A 103 -9.57 -56.79 -58.36
N ALA A 104 -9.37 -56.00 -59.42
CA ALA A 104 -10.40 -55.14 -60.01
C ALA A 104 -11.38 -55.86 -60.97
N GLY A 105 -11.23 -57.19 -61.15
CA GLY A 105 -12.01 -58.02 -62.08
C GLY A 105 -12.99 -59.01 -61.46
N HIS A 106 -13.40 -58.85 -60.19
CA HIS A 106 -14.30 -59.81 -59.51
C HIS A 106 -15.47 -59.16 -58.74
N SER A 107 -16.14 -58.17 -59.33
CA SER A 107 -17.53 -57.83 -58.96
C SER A 107 -18.51 -58.64 -59.80
N ALA A 108 -18.55 -59.96 -59.60
CA ALA A 108 -19.66 -60.85 -59.97
C ALA A 108 -19.37 -62.29 -59.54
N ALA A 109 -19.54 -62.60 -58.26
CA ALA A 109 -19.99 -63.92 -57.82
C ALA A 109 -20.41 -63.84 -56.35
N GLN A 110 -21.72 -63.94 -56.15
CA GLN A 110 -22.30 -64.37 -54.88
C GLN A 110 -21.63 -65.66 -54.41
N ALA A 111 -21.16 -65.66 -53.17
CA ALA A 111 -20.98 -66.87 -52.37
C ALA A 111 -21.60 -66.58 -51.01
N SER A 112 -22.75 -67.20 -50.80
CA SER A 112 -23.59 -67.16 -49.61
C SER A 112 -22.98 -68.03 -48.50
N ALA A 113 -22.93 -67.52 -47.26
CA ALA A 113 -23.26 -68.27 -46.04
C ALA A 113 -23.29 -67.29 -44.83
N PRO A 114 -24.16 -67.53 -43.83
CA PRO A 114 -24.67 -66.48 -42.94
C PRO A 114 -23.94 -66.42 -41.59
N GLU A 115 -23.75 -65.22 -41.07
CA GLU A 115 -23.47 -64.90 -39.65
C GLU A 115 -23.77 -63.40 -39.53
N GLY A 116 -24.84 -62.95 -38.85
CA GLY A 116 -24.89 -62.84 -37.40
C GLY A 116 -24.66 -61.37 -37.01
N GLU A 117 -25.74 -60.63 -36.73
CA GLU A 117 -25.80 -59.34 -36.01
C GLU A 117 -24.48 -58.59 -35.69
N GLU A 118 -24.07 -57.63 -36.53
CA GLU A 118 -23.08 -56.59 -36.16
C GLU A 118 -23.51 -55.17 -36.57
N VAL A 119 -24.82 -54.90 -36.68
CA VAL A 119 -25.33 -53.56 -37.09
C VAL A 119 -25.41 -52.57 -35.91
N SER A 120 -25.20 -53.02 -34.67
CA SER A 120 -25.39 -52.18 -33.47
C SER A 120 -24.16 -51.32 -33.09
N HIS A 121 -22.94 -51.77 -33.38
CA HIS A 121 -21.72 -51.06 -32.97
C HIS A 121 -21.39 -49.85 -33.87
N GLU A 122 -21.64 -49.91 -35.19
CA GLU A 122 -21.45 -48.75 -36.08
C GLU A 122 -22.47 -47.63 -35.82
N LEU A 123 -23.73 -47.99 -35.56
CA LEU A 123 -24.78 -47.01 -35.27
C LEU A 123 -24.55 -46.35 -33.89
N GLY A 124 -24.16 -47.15 -32.89
CA GLY A 124 -23.82 -46.66 -31.55
C GLY A 124 -22.63 -45.69 -31.56
N LEU A 125 -21.59 -45.95 -32.37
CA LEU A 125 -20.43 -45.07 -32.50
C LEU A 125 -20.78 -43.74 -33.18
N ARG A 126 -21.66 -43.76 -34.20
CA ARG A 126 -22.14 -42.54 -34.89
C ARG A 126 -23.02 -41.69 -33.97
N ILE A 127 -23.90 -42.31 -33.18
CA ILE A 127 -24.72 -41.61 -32.18
C ILE A 127 -23.84 -41.04 -31.06
N ALA A 128 -22.87 -41.80 -30.56
CA ALA A 128 -21.90 -41.34 -29.57
C ALA A 128 -21.06 -40.15 -30.08
N ALA A 129 -20.68 -40.15 -31.36
CA ALA A 129 -19.97 -39.03 -31.98
C ALA A 129 -20.84 -37.77 -32.08
N ILE A 130 -22.13 -37.90 -32.43
CA ILE A 130 -23.08 -36.78 -32.49
C ILE A 130 -23.32 -36.21 -31.08
N VAL A 131 -23.58 -37.08 -30.09
CA VAL A 131 -23.80 -36.67 -28.70
C VAL A 131 -22.55 -36.03 -28.11
N GLY A 132 -21.37 -36.58 -28.38
CA GLY A 132 -20.09 -36.00 -27.97
C GLY A 132 -19.82 -34.64 -28.62
N GLY A 133 -20.17 -34.47 -29.90
CA GLY A 133 -20.07 -33.19 -30.60
C GLY A 133 -20.99 -32.12 -30.01
N ILE A 134 -22.24 -32.48 -29.71
CA ILE A 134 -23.19 -31.58 -29.05
C ILE A 134 -22.71 -31.23 -27.64
N ALA A 135 -22.20 -32.19 -26.87
CA ALA A 135 -21.63 -31.93 -25.54
C ALA A 135 -20.44 -30.96 -25.59
N LEU A 136 -19.57 -31.08 -26.60
CA LEU A 136 -18.48 -30.14 -26.83
C LEU A 136 -18.98 -28.74 -27.19
N LEU A 137 -20.02 -28.62 -28.02
CA LEU A 137 -20.62 -27.33 -28.35
C LEU A 137 -21.27 -26.67 -27.13
N VAL A 138 -21.97 -27.43 -26.30
CA VAL A 138 -22.56 -26.93 -25.05
C VAL A 138 -21.46 -26.53 -24.06
N GLY A 139 -20.38 -27.32 -23.95
CA GLY A 139 -19.23 -26.98 -23.13
C GLY A 139 -18.51 -25.71 -23.61
N ALA A 140 -18.33 -25.55 -24.92
CA ALA A 140 -17.74 -24.36 -25.51
C ALA A 140 -18.62 -23.12 -25.30
N LEU A 141 -19.94 -23.25 -25.47
CA LEU A 141 -20.89 -22.18 -25.21
C LEU A 141 -20.90 -21.79 -23.73
N GLY A 142 -20.87 -22.78 -22.84
CA GLY A 142 -20.76 -22.57 -21.39
C GLY A 142 -19.47 -21.84 -21.02
N LEU A 143 -18.34 -22.16 -21.67
CA LEU A 143 -17.06 -21.49 -21.45
C LEU A 143 -17.09 -20.04 -21.96
N ILE A 144 -17.72 -19.79 -23.10
CA ILE A 144 -17.91 -18.43 -23.63
C ILE A 144 -18.77 -17.61 -22.67
N VAL A 145 -19.93 -18.12 -22.26
CA VAL A 145 -20.80 -17.46 -21.27
C VAL A 145 -20.03 -17.21 -19.98
N PHE A 146 -19.28 -18.19 -19.49
CA PHE A 146 -18.48 -18.05 -18.29
C PHE A 146 -17.43 -16.95 -18.43
N VAL A 147 -16.71 -16.86 -19.55
CA VAL A 147 -15.72 -15.80 -19.79
C VAL A 147 -16.38 -14.42 -19.88
N PHE A 148 -17.57 -14.31 -20.48
CA PHE A 148 -18.31 -13.04 -20.57
C PHE A 148 -19.00 -12.64 -19.26
N LEU A 149 -19.34 -13.59 -18.38
CA LEU A 149 -19.89 -13.33 -17.05
C LEU A 149 -18.82 -13.13 -15.98
N ARG A 150 -17.53 -13.41 -16.27
CA ARG A 150 -16.47 -13.02 -15.35
C ARG A 150 -16.44 -11.49 -15.28
N PRO A 151 -16.53 -10.89 -14.09
CA PRO A 151 -16.31 -9.45 -13.97
C PRO A 151 -14.95 -9.14 -14.59
N ALA A 152 -14.94 -8.18 -15.53
CA ALA A 152 -13.70 -7.74 -16.16
C ALA A 152 -12.74 -7.35 -15.04
N VAL A 153 -11.58 -8.02 -14.99
CA VAL A 153 -10.47 -7.56 -14.15
C VAL A 153 -10.02 -6.26 -14.80
N THR A 154 -10.59 -5.14 -14.35
CA THR A 154 -10.14 -3.82 -14.75
C THR A 154 -8.66 -3.75 -14.41
N SER A 155 -7.81 -3.62 -15.42
CA SER A 155 -6.39 -3.34 -15.22
C SER A 155 -6.26 -2.19 -14.22
N PRO A 156 -5.40 -2.29 -13.20
CA PRO A 156 -5.22 -1.18 -12.28
C PRO A 156 -4.79 0.03 -13.09
N VAL A 157 -5.60 1.08 -13.08
CA VAL A 157 -5.13 2.42 -13.47
C VAL A 157 -3.86 2.64 -12.65
N GLN A 158 -2.75 2.97 -13.32
CA GLN A 158 -1.49 3.27 -12.66
C GLN A 158 -1.70 4.55 -11.85
N ASN A 159 -2.14 4.36 -10.62
CA ASN A 159 -2.38 5.46 -9.71
C ASN A 159 -1.03 5.91 -9.15
N ASN A 160 -0.43 6.91 -9.81
CA ASN A 160 0.74 7.61 -9.28
C ASN A 160 0.30 8.52 -8.13
N PHE A 161 0.19 7.95 -6.94
CA PHE A 161 -0.04 8.71 -5.72
C PHE A 161 1.29 9.16 -5.11
N PRO A 162 1.35 10.38 -4.55
CA PRO A 162 2.53 10.81 -3.82
C PRO A 162 2.82 9.85 -2.67
N SER A 163 4.11 9.57 -2.48
CA SER A 163 4.58 8.84 -1.31
C SER A 163 4.24 9.64 -0.04
N PRO A 164 3.74 8.99 1.01
CA PRO A 164 3.44 9.70 2.25
C PRO A 164 4.73 10.24 2.88
N PHE A 165 4.63 11.42 3.50
CA PHE A 165 5.75 12.04 4.19
C PHE A 165 6.13 11.32 5.52
N ILE A 166 5.29 10.38 5.99
CA ILE A 166 5.63 9.43 7.06
C ILE A 166 5.56 8.00 6.52
N SER A 167 6.36 7.10 7.09
CA SER A 167 6.29 5.67 6.74
C SER A 167 4.96 5.06 7.22
N VAL A 168 4.20 4.45 6.32
CA VAL A 168 2.96 3.71 6.62
C VAL A 168 3.06 2.29 6.07
N ASP A 169 2.38 1.34 6.69
CA ASP A 169 2.50 -0.09 6.35
C ASP A 169 1.57 -0.46 5.18
N ALA A 170 0.46 0.27 5.02
CA ALA A 170 -0.48 0.10 3.93
C ALA A 170 -1.05 1.45 3.48
N THR A 171 -1.51 1.52 2.22
CA THR A 171 -2.33 2.63 1.72
C THR A 171 -3.62 2.05 1.15
N GLN A 172 -4.76 2.52 1.66
CA GLN A 172 -6.10 2.22 1.16
C GLN A 172 -6.67 3.46 0.48
N ILE A 173 -7.18 3.29 -0.74
CA ILE A 173 -7.77 4.38 -1.51
C ILE A 173 -9.25 4.50 -1.12
N VAL A 174 -9.68 5.72 -0.84
CA VAL A 174 -11.09 6.05 -0.59
C VAL A 174 -11.55 6.96 -1.71
N ALA A 175 -12.22 6.37 -2.70
CA ALA A 175 -12.67 7.05 -3.90
C ALA A 175 -14.10 7.59 -3.72
N ILE A 176 -14.28 8.89 -3.90
CA ILE A 176 -15.58 9.57 -3.74
C ILE A 176 -15.98 10.16 -5.08
N PRO A 177 -17.16 9.82 -5.63
CA PRO A 177 -17.63 10.42 -6.87
C PRO A 177 -17.70 11.94 -6.77
N VAL A 178 -17.16 12.67 -7.75
CA VAL A 178 -17.13 14.15 -7.76
C VAL A 178 -18.51 14.76 -7.51
N LEU A 179 -19.56 14.19 -8.11
CA LEU A 179 -20.95 14.64 -7.94
C LEU A 179 -21.52 14.42 -6.53
N GLN A 180 -20.86 13.59 -5.72
CA GLN A 180 -21.25 13.21 -4.37
C GLN A 180 -20.26 13.72 -3.31
N TRP A 181 -19.38 14.67 -3.67
CA TRP A 181 -18.45 15.31 -2.74
C TRP A 181 -19.19 16.16 -1.70
N LYS A 182 -19.64 15.49 -0.64
CA LYS A 182 -20.39 16.05 0.49
C LYS A 182 -19.94 15.35 1.76
N ARG A 183 -20.00 16.06 2.90
CA ARG A 183 -19.62 15.53 4.22
C ARG A 183 -20.23 14.16 4.50
N GLY A 184 -21.53 13.97 4.27
CA GLY A 184 -22.21 12.71 4.58
C GLY A 184 -21.64 11.50 3.84
N THR A 185 -21.41 11.64 2.53
CA THR A 185 -20.80 10.58 1.70
C THR A 185 -19.35 10.33 2.12
N LEU A 186 -18.57 11.40 2.28
CA LEU A 186 -17.17 11.35 2.73
C LEU A 186 -17.06 10.59 4.06
N MET A 187 -17.86 10.96 5.05
CA MET A 187 -17.84 10.34 6.37
C MET A 187 -18.24 8.86 6.33
N THR A 188 -19.21 8.51 5.49
CA THR A 188 -19.67 7.12 5.35
C THR A 188 -18.59 6.24 4.71
N GLU A 189 -17.96 6.69 3.63
CA GLU A 189 -16.89 5.91 2.98
C GLU A 189 -15.62 5.85 3.85
N LEU A 190 -15.29 6.92 4.59
CA LEU A 190 -14.19 6.91 5.54
C LEU A 190 -14.43 5.96 6.72
N GLU A 191 -15.64 5.94 7.29
CA GLU A 191 -15.96 5.01 8.37
C GLU A 191 -15.91 3.56 7.89
N LYS A 192 -16.46 3.28 6.70
CA LYS A 192 -16.33 1.97 6.05
C LYS A 192 -14.87 1.58 5.79
N ALA A 193 -14.03 2.53 5.36
CA ALA A 193 -12.61 2.29 5.17
C ALA A 193 -11.89 1.98 6.50
N ARG A 194 -12.24 2.72 7.56
CA ARG A 194 -11.76 2.47 8.93
C ARG A 194 -12.17 1.09 9.44
N GLU A 195 -13.42 0.68 9.27
CA GLU A 195 -13.93 -0.62 9.74
C GLU A 195 -13.34 -1.79 8.94
N SER A 196 -13.10 -1.61 7.63
CA SER A 196 -12.49 -2.63 6.76
C SER A 196 -10.98 -2.77 6.93
N THR A 197 -10.32 -1.84 7.65
CA THR A 197 -8.89 -1.92 7.93
C THR A 197 -8.59 -3.13 8.83
N SER A 198 -7.87 -4.11 8.28
CA SER A 198 -7.45 -5.34 8.96
C SER A 198 -5.93 -5.48 8.93
N LEU A 199 -5.26 -4.72 9.79
CA LEU A 199 -3.81 -4.80 9.98
C LEU A 199 -3.45 -5.47 11.31
N SER A 200 -2.19 -5.90 11.45
CA SER A 200 -1.67 -6.38 12.72
C SER A 200 -1.54 -5.23 13.74
N LEU A 201 -1.57 -5.59 15.02
CA LEU A 201 -1.42 -4.64 16.13
C LEU A 201 -0.12 -3.82 15.98
N GLY A 202 -0.22 -2.50 16.11
CA GLY A 202 0.87 -1.54 15.98
C GLY A 202 1.14 -1.04 14.55
N LEU A 203 0.46 -1.59 13.54
CA LEU A 203 0.62 -1.14 12.16
C LEU A 203 -0.32 0.03 11.82
N MET A 204 0.06 0.79 10.80
CA MET A 204 -0.62 2.00 10.34
C MET A 204 -1.01 1.89 8.87
N SER A 205 -2.28 2.18 8.57
CA SER A 205 -2.78 2.37 7.21
C SER A 205 -2.97 3.84 6.91
N ARG A 206 -2.62 4.29 5.70
CA ARG A 206 -3.04 5.59 5.16
C ARG A 206 -4.36 5.44 4.42
N LEU A 207 -5.34 6.28 4.74
CA LEU A 207 -6.55 6.45 3.96
C LEU A 207 -6.33 7.60 2.97
N TYR A 208 -6.11 7.26 1.70
CA TYR A 208 -5.85 8.22 0.65
C TYR A 208 -7.15 8.58 -0.08
N VAL A 209 -7.69 9.76 0.21
CA VAL A 209 -8.96 10.23 -0.34
C VAL A 209 -8.75 10.81 -1.74
N VAL A 210 -9.53 10.33 -2.69
CA VAL A 210 -9.49 10.79 -4.08
C VAL A 210 -10.89 11.13 -4.57
N GLU A 211 -10.95 12.20 -5.36
CA GLU A 211 -12.14 12.52 -6.14
C GLU A 211 -12.14 11.67 -7.41
N ALA A 212 -13.15 10.82 -7.54
CA ALA A 212 -13.30 9.89 -8.66
C ALA A 212 -14.25 10.46 -9.71
N SER A 213 -13.72 10.66 -10.91
CA SER A 213 -14.48 10.84 -12.14
C SER A 213 -14.65 9.49 -12.84
N SER A 214 -15.36 9.44 -13.96
CA SER A 214 -15.60 8.22 -14.74
C SER A 214 -14.31 7.54 -15.24
N THR A 215 -13.23 8.30 -15.34
CA THR A 215 -11.97 7.85 -15.97
C THR A 215 -10.71 8.29 -15.22
N GLU A 216 -10.80 9.32 -14.36
CA GLU A 216 -9.66 9.93 -13.68
C GLU A 216 -9.90 10.04 -12.17
N GLN A 217 -8.81 10.04 -11.40
CA GLN A 217 -8.81 10.25 -9.96
C GLN A 217 -7.97 11.49 -9.64
N TYR A 218 -8.54 12.43 -8.91
CA TYR A 218 -7.86 13.66 -8.49
C TYR A 218 -7.53 13.59 -7.00
N SER A 219 -6.30 14.00 -6.65
CA SER A 219 -5.91 14.15 -5.26
C SER A 219 -6.64 15.34 -4.63
N VAL A 220 -7.11 15.16 -3.41
CA VAL A 220 -7.76 16.22 -2.63
C VAL A 220 -6.70 16.89 -1.77
N ASP A 221 -6.69 18.22 -1.69
CA ASP A 221 -5.77 18.97 -0.83
C ASP A 221 -6.28 19.03 0.63
N ALA A 222 -5.43 19.44 1.57
CA ALA A 222 -5.81 19.51 2.98
C ALA A 222 -6.95 20.50 3.27
N PRO A 223 -6.97 21.74 2.71
CA PRO A 223 -8.05 22.68 2.95
C PRO A 223 -9.42 22.19 2.44
N THR A 224 -9.51 21.64 1.23
CA THR A 224 -10.77 21.11 0.70
C THR A 224 -11.21 19.85 1.44
N PHE A 225 -10.26 18.97 1.77
CA PHE A 225 -10.56 17.78 2.57
C PHE A 225 -11.11 18.16 3.95
N LEU A 226 -10.37 18.97 4.72
CA LEU A 226 -10.75 19.34 6.08
C LEU A 226 -12.03 20.17 6.12
N GLY A 227 -12.18 21.12 5.20
CA GLY A 227 -13.40 21.93 5.09
C GLY A 227 -14.65 21.12 4.73
N THR A 228 -14.48 19.96 4.07
CA THR A 228 -15.59 19.03 3.79
C THR A 228 -15.85 18.08 4.95
N LEU A 229 -14.80 17.61 5.63
CA LEU A 229 -14.88 16.68 6.76
C LEU A 229 -15.50 17.35 8.00
N ALA A 230 -15.00 18.54 8.33
CA ALA A 230 -15.29 19.30 9.55
C ALA A 230 -15.77 20.71 9.17
N PRO A 231 -17.08 20.90 8.94
CA PRO A 231 -17.63 22.16 8.41
C PRO A 231 -17.52 23.33 9.39
N ASP A 232 -17.44 23.08 10.71
CA ASP A 232 -17.26 24.13 11.72
C ASP A 232 -15.78 24.46 11.98
N THR A 233 -14.87 23.99 11.10
CA THR A 233 -13.45 24.36 11.13
C THR A 233 -13.30 25.87 10.91
N PRO A 234 -12.59 26.60 11.79
CA PRO A 234 -12.35 28.02 11.60
C PRO A 234 -11.65 28.31 10.25
N PRO A 235 -12.11 29.30 9.48
CA PRO A 235 -11.55 29.60 8.16
C PRO A 235 -10.07 30.02 8.24
N GLU A 236 -9.64 30.58 9.37
CA GLU A 236 -8.23 30.89 9.64
C GLU A 236 -7.37 29.63 9.67
N LEU A 237 -7.88 28.52 10.21
CA LEU A 237 -7.17 27.24 10.20
C LEU A 237 -7.01 26.77 8.75
N LEU A 238 -8.09 26.72 7.97
CA LEU A 238 -8.07 26.26 6.57
C LEU A 238 -7.06 27.04 5.71
N ARG A 239 -6.92 28.35 5.93
CA ARG A 239 -5.97 29.21 5.21
C ARG A 239 -4.53 29.07 5.69
N SER A 240 -4.31 28.45 6.85
CA SER A 240 -2.98 28.20 7.41
C SER A 240 -2.46 26.80 7.10
N LEU A 241 -3.29 25.92 6.52
CA LEU A 241 -2.90 24.58 6.10
C LEU A 241 -2.08 24.64 4.80
N GLY A 242 -1.08 23.77 4.72
CA GLY A 242 -0.45 23.43 3.44
C GLY A 242 -1.35 22.54 2.57
N GLY A 243 -0.86 22.13 1.41
CA GLY A 243 -1.60 21.23 0.52
C GLY A 243 -1.63 19.78 0.99
N GLU A 244 -0.64 19.36 1.78
CA GLU A 244 -0.45 17.96 2.18
C GLU A 244 -1.12 17.62 3.52
N TYR A 245 -1.68 16.41 3.59
CA TYR A 245 -2.16 15.82 4.82
C TYR A 245 -2.02 14.31 4.78
N LEU A 246 -2.15 13.70 5.94
CA LEU A 246 -2.21 12.25 6.07
C LEU A 246 -3.32 11.88 7.05
N LEU A 247 -4.40 11.32 6.51
CA LEU A 247 -5.40 10.61 7.28
C LEU A 247 -4.98 9.14 7.39
N GLY A 248 -4.97 8.60 8.60
CA GLY A 248 -4.58 7.22 8.80
C GLY A 248 -5.31 6.53 9.93
N ILE A 249 -5.20 5.21 9.91
CA ILE A 249 -5.72 4.30 10.93
C ILE A 249 -4.55 3.59 11.57
N HIS A 250 -4.44 3.68 12.89
CA HIS A 250 -3.49 2.93 13.69
C HIS A 250 -4.23 1.82 14.44
N VAL A 251 -3.81 0.57 14.25
CA VAL A 251 -4.41 -0.58 14.92
C VAL A 251 -3.79 -0.74 16.30
N PHE A 252 -4.51 -0.39 17.36
CA PHE A 252 -4.05 -0.54 18.74
C PHE A 252 -5.08 -1.32 19.60
N ASP A 253 -5.87 -0.64 20.41
CA ASP A 253 -6.96 -1.23 21.18
C ASP A 253 -8.24 -1.37 20.32
N ALA A 254 -8.31 -0.58 19.24
CA ALA A 254 -9.24 -0.64 18.12
C ALA A 254 -8.58 0.04 16.90
N ASN A 255 -9.33 0.18 15.80
CA ASN A 255 -8.92 0.98 14.65
C ASN A 255 -9.06 2.47 14.99
N GLN A 256 -7.95 3.08 15.41
CA GLN A 256 -7.90 4.47 15.86
C GLN A 256 -7.51 5.39 14.72
N THR A 257 -8.34 6.39 14.45
CA THR A 257 -8.05 7.40 13.43
C THR A 257 -7.03 8.41 13.95
N PHE A 258 -6.15 8.85 13.07
CA PHE A 258 -5.32 10.02 13.26
C PHE A 258 -5.25 10.84 11.98
N LEU A 259 -5.04 12.14 12.13
CA LEU A 259 -4.90 13.09 11.04
C LEU A 259 -3.66 13.94 11.30
N ILE A 260 -2.77 13.98 10.33
CA ILE A 260 -1.62 14.86 10.30
C ILE A 260 -1.85 15.92 9.22
N LEU A 261 -1.67 17.18 9.57
CA LEU A 261 -1.86 18.32 8.69
C LEU A 261 -0.55 19.10 8.61
N ASP A 262 -0.16 19.46 7.39
CA ASP A 262 0.92 20.43 7.16
C ASP A 262 0.41 21.86 7.40
N ILE A 263 1.23 22.70 8.00
CA ILE A 263 0.90 24.04 8.50
C ILE A 263 1.92 25.05 7.98
N GLU A 264 1.44 26.03 7.21
CA GLU A 264 2.27 27.12 6.69
C GLU A 264 2.44 28.26 7.71
N ASN A 265 1.41 28.53 8.53
CA ASN A 265 1.42 29.60 9.52
C ASN A 265 1.00 29.11 10.92
N TYR A 266 2.01 28.74 11.71
CA TYR A 266 1.85 28.24 13.08
C TYR A 266 0.99 29.14 13.98
N THR A 267 1.26 30.45 14.03
CA THR A 267 0.59 31.35 14.98
C THR A 267 -0.91 31.44 14.71
N THR A 268 -1.27 31.53 13.43
CA THR A 268 -2.67 31.54 12.99
C THR A 268 -3.32 30.20 13.25
N ALA A 269 -2.67 29.10 12.87
CA ALA A 269 -3.18 27.74 13.09
C ALA A 269 -3.44 27.46 14.58
N TYR A 270 -2.49 27.77 15.45
CA TYR A 270 -2.62 27.55 16.89
C TYR A 270 -3.81 28.31 17.49
N SER A 271 -3.96 29.59 17.13
CA SER A 271 -5.07 30.42 17.61
C SER A 271 -6.42 29.89 17.09
N ALA A 272 -6.47 29.45 15.84
CA ALA A 272 -7.66 28.87 15.23
C ALA A 272 -8.03 27.52 15.85
N MET A 273 -7.05 26.67 16.17
CA MET A 273 -7.26 25.39 16.85
C MET A 273 -7.96 25.56 18.20
N LEU A 274 -7.57 26.56 18.99
CA LEU A 274 -8.24 26.87 20.26
C LEU A 274 -9.72 27.26 20.07
N GLY A 275 -10.05 27.94 18.97
CA GLY A 275 -11.44 28.23 18.61
C GLY A 275 -12.20 26.98 18.21
N TRP A 276 -11.57 26.08 17.47
CA TRP A 276 -12.18 24.85 16.97
C TRP A 276 -12.48 23.83 18.07
N GLU A 277 -11.76 23.86 19.20
CA GLU A 277 -11.94 22.94 20.34
C GLU A 277 -13.41 22.73 20.78
N TRP A 278 -14.26 23.74 20.63
CA TRP A 278 -15.67 23.68 21.04
C TRP A 278 -16.54 22.77 20.17
N THR A 279 -16.26 22.72 18.86
CA THR A 279 -17.03 21.96 17.87
C THR A 279 -16.25 20.76 17.32
N MET A 280 -14.94 20.71 17.54
CA MET A 280 -14.02 19.71 16.97
C MET A 280 -14.47 18.27 17.21
N GLN A 281 -14.94 17.93 18.41
CA GLN A 281 -15.39 16.56 18.66
C GLN A 281 -16.61 16.21 17.79
N ALA A 282 -17.61 17.09 17.71
CA ALA A 282 -18.81 16.86 16.91
C ALA A 282 -18.50 16.83 15.41
N ASP A 283 -17.56 17.65 14.95
CA ASP A 283 -17.10 17.69 13.57
C ASP A 283 -16.43 16.38 13.14
N LEU A 284 -15.61 15.81 14.02
CA LEU A 284 -14.81 14.61 13.75
C LEU A 284 -15.55 13.30 14.05
N GLU A 285 -16.73 13.36 14.68
CA GLU A 285 -17.59 12.20 14.87
C GLU A 285 -18.29 11.78 13.56
N PRO A 286 -18.45 10.47 13.29
CA PRO A 286 -18.04 9.32 14.11
C PRO A 286 -16.59 8.86 13.92
N LEU A 287 -15.85 9.42 12.96
CA LEU A 287 -14.55 8.92 12.52
C LEU A 287 -13.48 8.91 13.63
N PHE A 288 -13.51 9.88 14.54
CA PHE A 288 -12.61 9.97 15.70
C PHE A 288 -13.27 9.51 17.01
N THR A 289 -13.89 8.33 16.99
CA THR A 289 -14.52 7.77 18.20
C THR A 289 -13.64 6.68 18.82
N ARG A 290 -13.24 6.89 20.08
CA ARG A 290 -12.61 5.86 20.92
C ARG A 290 -13.54 5.43 22.05
N LYS A 291 -13.61 4.11 22.26
CA LYS A 291 -14.27 3.48 23.41
C LYS A 291 -13.20 2.79 24.27
N PRO A 292 -12.67 3.47 25.30
CA PRO A 292 -11.68 2.89 26.18
C PRO A 292 -12.23 1.63 26.86
N ARG A 293 -11.35 0.67 27.17
CA ARG A 293 -11.75 -0.51 27.94
C ARG A 293 -12.13 -0.07 29.37
N PRO A 294 -13.19 -0.63 29.98
CA PRO A 294 -13.56 -0.31 31.35
C PRO A 294 -12.38 -0.54 32.29
N ARG A 295 -11.96 0.49 33.03
CA ARG A 295 -11.02 0.32 34.15
C ARG A 295 -11.82 -0.24 35.32
N ILE A 296 -11.41 -1.39 35.84
CA ILE A 296 -11.89 -1.87 37.13
C ILE A 296 -11.23 -0.94 38.16
N PRO A 297 -12.00 -0.15 38.94
CA PRO A 297 -11.40 0.62 40.03
C PRO A 297 -10.67 -0.36 40.94
N GLU A 298 -9.39 -0.15 41.22
CA GLU A 298 -8.75 -0.84 42.33
C GLU A 298 -9.47 -0.41 43.59
N GLU A 299 -10.39 -1.26 44.08
CA GLU A 299 -11.01 -1.03 45.38
C GLU A 299 -9.92 -1.09 46.45
N GLY A 300 -9.58 0.08 46.98
CA GLY A 300 -9.07 0.23 48.34
C GLY A 300 -7.86 -0.63 48.70
N PHE A 301 -6.80 -0.64 47.89
CA PHE A 301 -5.49 -0.96 48.46
C PHE A 301 -5.05 0.22 49.34
N VAL A 302 -5.51 0.21 50.59
CA VAL A 302 -4.97 1.04 51.66
C VAL A 302 -3.60 0.42 52.00
N PRO A 303 -2.46 1.05 51.61
CA PRO A 303 -1.19 0.58 52.12
C PRO A 303 -1.24 0.65 53.65
N PRO A 304 -0.72 -0.37 54.37
CA PRO A 304 -0.76 -0.37 55.83
C PRO A 304 -0.15 0.94 56.36
N PRO A 305 -0.78 1.59 57.36
CA PRO A 305 -0.29 2.85 57.87
C PRO A 305 1.13 2.67 58.40
N ALA A 306 2.07 3.43 57.83
CA ALA A 306 3.39 3.61 58.44
C ALA A 306 3.21 4.16 59.86
N PRO A 307 4.01 3.73 60.85
CA PRO A 307 3.87 4.18 62.23
C PRO A 307 4.00 5.71 62.30
N ALA A 308 2.93 6.37 62.73
CA ALA A 308 2.83 7.81 62.85
C ALA A 308 3.78 8.33 63.94
N ILE A 309 4.69 9.22 63.56
CA ILE A 309 5.38 10.13 64.48
C ILE A 309 4.39 11.23 64.86
N VAL A 310 4.17 11.35 66.17
CA VAL A 310 3.24 12.27 66.80
C VAL A 310 3.72 13.71 66.61
N ALA A 311 2.90 14.54 65.97
CA ALA A 311 3.01 15.99 66.05
C ALA A 311 1.64 16.57 66.45
N THR A 312 1.57 16.99 67.70
CA THR A 312 0.47 17.71 68.33
C THR A 312 0.24 19.05 67.63
N SER A 313 -0.98 19.32 67.16
CA SER A 313 -1.51 20.67 66.99
C SER A 313 -3.03 20.63 67.05
N SER A 314 -3.54 21.20 68.12
CA SER A 314 -4.93 21.41 68.47
C SER A 314 -5.56 22.55 67.67
N ALA A 315 -6.75 22.33 67.11
CA ALA A 315 -7.77 23.37 66.93
C ALA A 315 -9.17 22.76 66.80
N THR A 316 -10.09 23.39 67.53
CA THR A 316 -11.50 23.08 67.74
C THR A 316 -12.38 23.58 66.59
N SER A 317 -13.33 22.77 66.12
CA SER A 317 -14.63 23.27 65.62
C SER A 317 -15.72 22.18 65.61
N THR A 318 -16.65 22.36 66.55
CA THR A 318 -18.10 22.14 66.57
C THR A 318 -18.73 21.04 65.69
N ALA A 319 -19.38 20.10 66.40
CA ALA A 319 -20.28 19.09 65.89
C ALA A 319 -21.60 19.66 65.32
N GLY A 320 -21.98 19.19 64.14
CA GLY A 320 -23.35 19.24 63.62
C GLY A 320 -23.73 17.84 63.14
N SER A 321 -24.71 17.24 63.81
CA SER A 321 -25.20 15.88 63.58
C SER A 321 -25.67 15.65 62.13
N ALA A 322 -25.12 14.64 61.48
CA ALA A 322 -25.64 14.09 60.24
C ALA A 322 -26.58 12.92 60.56
N THR A 323 -27.87 13.13 60.28
CA THR A 323 -28.85 12.04 60.15
C THR A 323 -28.61 11.35 58.81
N SER A 324 -28.31 10.06 58.88
CA SER A 324 -28.16 9.15 57.74
C SER A 324 -29.48 9.04 56.97
N SER A 325 -29.48 9.36 55.69
CA SER A 325 -30.44 8.83 54.73
C SER A 325 -29.71 8.43 53.45
N THR A 326 -29.49 7.13 53.32
CA THR A 326 -29.12 6.46 52.08
C THR A 326 -30.22 6.68 51.06
N THR A 327 -30.02 7.65 50.17
CA THR A 327 -30.73 7.74 48.90
C THR A 327 -29.66 7.64 47.83
N VAL A 328 -29.72 6.56 47.04
CA VAL A 328 -29.00 6.40 45.79
C VAL A 328 -29.47 7.53 44.86
N ASN A 329 -28.84 8.69 44.99
CA ASN A 329 -29.03 9.80 44.08
C ASN A 329 -28.00 9.60 42.97
N GLN A 330 -28.34 8.76 41.99
CA GLN A 330 -27.61 8.74 40.73
C GLN A 330 -27.72 10.17 40.18
N PRO A 331 -26.61 10.93 40.10
CA PRO A 331 -26.68 12.25 39.51
C PRO A 331 -27.24 12.08 38.09
N PRO A 332 -28.21 12.91 37.66
CA PRO A 332 -28.65 12.90 36.28
C PRO A 332 -27.40 13.00 35.40
N PRO A 333 -27.32 12.26 34.27
CA PRO A 333 -26.15 12.28 33.41
C PRO A 333 -25.82 13.73 33.10
N GLN A 334 -24.77 14.22 33.76
CA GLN A 334 -24.26 15.55 33.49
C GLN A 334 -23.65 15.39 32.09
N PHE A 335 -24.33 15.93 31.08
CA PHE A 335 -23.73 16.16 29.77
C PHE A 335 -22.66 17.22 29.98
N ILE A 336 -21.53 16.81 30.56
CA ILE A 336 -20.31 17.61 30.54
C ILE A 336 -19.92 17.61 29.08
N GLN A 337 -20.18 18.72 28.39
CA GLN A 337 -19.53 19.01 27.13
C GLN A 337 -18.04 18.74 27.34
N PRO A 338 -17.46 17.74 26.68
CA PRO A 338 -16.07 17.38 26.90
C PRO A 338 -15.19 18.59 26.57
N ARG A 339 -14.72 19.27 27.61
CA ARG A 339 -13.83 20.41 27.46
C ARG A 339 -12.40 19.90 27.26
N PHE A 340 -11.69 20.53 26.34
CA PHE A 340 -10.25 20.33 26.23
C PHE A 340 -9.54 20.82 27.50
N ILE A 341 -8.59 20.02 27.97
CA ILE A 341 -7.70 20.36 29.08
C ILE A 341 -6.24 20.22 28.63
N ASP A 342 -5.35 20.99 29.26
CA ASP A 342 -3.92 20.87 29.05
C ASP A 342 -3.38 19.59 29.68
N ARG A 343 -2.55 18.87 28.93
CA ARG A 343 -1.81 17.69 29.38
C ARG A 343 -0.48 17.60 28.67
N VAL A 344 0.54 17.09 29.35
CA VAL A 344 1.82 16.76 28.71
C VAL A 344 1.82 15.29 28.33
N VAL A 345 2.02 14.98 27.06
CA VAL A 345 2.06 13.63 26.51
C VAL A 345 3.28 13.50 25.60
N GLU A 346 4.10 12.46 25.77
CA GLU A 346 5.34 12.28 25.01
C GLU A 346 6.25 13.54 25.00
N ASN A 347 6.35 14.21 26.15
CA ASN A 347 7.10 15.46 26.36
C ASN A 347 6.64 16.63 25.44
N ARG A 348 5.35 16.67 25.10
CA ARG A 348 4.73 17.75 24.34
C ARG A 348 3.47 18.28 24.99
N ASP A 349 3.26 19.57 24.85
CA ASP A 349 2.01 20.22 25.24
C ASP A 349 0.89 19.72 24.32
N THR A 350 -0.13 19.14 24.94
CA THR A 350 -1.22 18.46 24.26
C THR A 350 -2.53 18.90 24.86
N ARG A 351 -3.51 19.18 24.01
CA ARG A 351 -4.88 19.47 24.42
C ARG A 351 -5.68 18.19 24.29
N VAL A 352 -6.29 17.75 25.39
CA VAL A 352 -6.99 16.46 25.46
C VAL A 352 -8.43 16.61 25.93
N ILE A 353 -9.31 15.81 25.35
CA ILE A 353 -10.60 15.44 25.92
C ILE A 353 -10.42 14.11 26.64
N GLN A 354 -10.87 14.04 27.90
CA GLN A 354 -10.82 12.82 28.69
C GLN A 354 -12.17 12.46 29.31
N ASN A 355 -12.40 11.16 29.50
CA ASN A 355 -13.55 10.68 30.27
C ASN A 355 -13.33 10.86 31.79
N GLN A 356 -14.34 10.51 32.59
CA GLN A 356 -14.25 10.56 34.06
C GLN A 356 -13.19 9.61 34.64
N ALA A 357 -12.80 8.56 33.91
CA ALA A 357 -11.76 7.62 34.30
C ALA A 357 -10.33 8.10 33.94
N GLY A 358 -10.20 9.26 33.27
CA GLY A 358 -8.92 9.80 32.81
C GLY A 358 -8.38 9.18 31.52
N ASP A 359 -9.20 8.44 30.77
CA ASP A 359 -8.86 7.98 29.43
C ASP A 359 -9.04 9.11 28.42
N ILE A 360 -8.06 9.27 27.53
CA ILE A 360 -8.12 10.22 26.43
C ILE A 360 -9.10 9.70 25.37
N LEU A 361 -10.04 10.55 24.95
CA LEU A 361 -11.02 10.27 23.88
C LEU A 361 -10.60 10.93 22.56
N LEU A 362 -10.08 12.14 22.64
CA LEU A 362 -9.57 12.94 21.53
C LEU A 362 -8.41 13.80 22.05
N LEU A 363 -7.39 14.01 21.24
CA LEU A 363 -6.29 14.91 21.53
C LEU A 363 -5.77 15.56 20.26
N TRP A 364 -5.19 16.74 20.42
CA TRP A 364 -4.39 17.36 19.38
C TRP A 364 -3.13 18.00 19.95
N THR A 365 -2.07 18.04 19.15
CA THR A 365 -0.79 18.63 19.51
C THR A 365 -0.01 19.03 18.25
N PHE A 366 0.79 20.09 18.36
CA PHE A 366 1.76 20.45 17.33
C PHE A 366 3.05 19.66 17.55
N LEU A 367 3.46 18.85 16.57
CA LEU A 367 4.68 18.05 16.66
C LEU A 367 5.93 18.90 16.43
N ASP A 368 5.78 19.92 15.59
CA ASP A 368 6.69 21.03 15.31
C ASP A 368 5.85 22.25 14.84
N ARG A 369 6.48 23.28 14.23
CA ARG A 369 5.77 24.48 13.75
C ARG A 369 4.99 24.28 12.45
N SER A 370 5.24 23.20 11.73
CA SER A 370 4.63 22.87 10.44
C SER A 370 3.71 21.64 10.52
N THR A 371 3.69 20.90 11.63
CA THR A 371 2.99 19.62 11.71
C THR A 371 2.00 19.62 12.86
N LEU A 372 0.71 19.58 12.53
CA LEU A 372 -0.37 19.38 13.49
C LEU A 372 -0.83 17.91 13.48
N LEU A 373 -0.94 17.30 14.65
CA LEU A 373 -1.50 15.96 14.82
C LEU A 373 -2.81 16.03 15.61
N ILE A 374 -3.83 15.35 15.10
CA ILE A 374 -5.09 15.05 15.80
C ILE A 374 -5.23 13.53 15.88
N THR A 375 -5.52 12.99 17.06
CA THR A 375 -5.73 11.54 17.25
C THR A 375 -6.61 11.25 18.47
N THR A 376 -7.04 10.01 18.62
CA THR A 376 -7.89 9.57 19.74
C THR A 376 -7.11 8.91 20.88
N ASN A 377 -5.79 8.71 20.73
CA ASN A 377 -4.98 7.95 21.68
C ASN A 377 -3.53 8.42 21.78
N GLU A 378 -2.99 8.44 23.00
CA GLU A 378 -1.57 8.66 23.33
C GLU A 378 -0.64 7.64 22.65
N TYR A 379 -1.04 6.37 22.55
CA TYR A 379 -0.24 5.36 21.87
C TYR A 379 -0.07 5.65 20.37
N THR A 380 -1.09 6.21 19.72
CA THR A 380 -1.02 6.62 18.32
C THR A 380 -0.12 7.83 18.14
N LEU A 381 -0.20 8.81 19.05
CA LEU A 381 0.73 9.95 19.09
C LEU A 381 2.18 9.46 19.17
N ARG A 382 2.49 8.55 20.10
CA ARG A 382 3.84 7.99 20.24
C ARG A 382 4.32 7.29 18.97
N GLU A 383 3.47 6.50 18.32
CA GLU A 383 3.82 5.80 17.10
C GLU A 383 4.09 6.79 15.95
N VAL A 384 3.21 7.76 15.73
CA VAL A 384 3.39 8.83 14.72
C VAL A 384 4.71 9.57 14.94
N VAL A 385 5.00 9.97 16.18
CA VAL A 385 6.26 10.63 16.55
C VAL A 385 7.47 9.74 16.27
N SER A 386 7.38 8.45 16.60
CA SER A 386 8.47 7.51 16.32
C SER A 386 8.75 7.39 14.83
N ARG A 387 7.71 7.42 13.99
CA ARG A 387 7.85 7.31 12.52
C ARG A 387 8.32 8.59 11.85
N LEU A 388 7.91 9.75 12.32
CA LEU A 388 8.41 11.04 11.84
C LEU A 388 9.91 11.22 12.10
N ASN A 389 10.40 10.67 13.20
CA ASN A 389 11.83 10.72 13.54
C ASN A 389 12.68 9.67 12.77
N ARG A 390 12.06 8.78 12.01
CA ARG A 390 12.76 7.79 11.18
C ARG A 390 12.82 8.30 9.73
N PRO A 391 13.96 8.15 9.03
CA PRO A 391 14.00 8.47 7.61
C PRO A 391 12.98 7.60 6.85
N PRO A 392 12.28 8.15 5.85
CA PRO A 392 11.32 7.39 5.06
C PRO A 392 12.01 6.17 4.44
N VAL A 393 11.42 4.99 4.63
CA VAL A 393 11.92 3.76 4.01
C VAL A 393 11.58 3.84 2.52
N ILE A 394 12.54 4.24 1.70
CA ILE A 394 12.42 4.20 0.24
C ILE A 394 12.52 2.73 -0.16
N PRO A 395 11.48 2.11 -0.77
CA PRO A 395 11.62 0.78 -1.32
C PRO A 395 12.71 0.82 -2.40
N LEU A 396 13.73 -0.01 -2.23
CA LEU A 396 14.75 -0.20 -3.26
C LEU A 396 14.09 -0.81 -4.52
N PRO A 397 14.44 -0.32 -5.72
CA PRO A 397 13.80 -0.71 -6.98
C PRO A 397 13.96 -2.19 -7.33
#